data_AF-A0A661CEJ3-F1
#
_entry.id   AF-A0A661CEJ3-F1
#
_cell.length_a   1.000
_cell.length_b   1.000
_cell.length_c   1.000
_cell.angle_alpha   90.00
_cell.angle_beta   90.00
_cell.angle_gamma   90.00
#
_symmetry.space_group_name_H-M   'P 1'
#
loop_
_entity.id
_entity.type
_entity.pdbx_description
1 polymer ?
#
loop_
_entity_poly.entity_id
_entity_poly.type
_entity_poly.pdbx_seq_one_letter_code
_entity_poly.pdbx_strand_id
1 'polypeptide(L)'
;RELLQQSPVQQQIVWIDACHSGELFNFTQTAEVLKTSEVLDHDRCFISSARPFEKAYAEGILTNALLETLDYSKQLNLWVNNDTLVEWLKKANEKALGAQRFQYEQAGKPIILTNQAFENKI
;
A
#
# COMPACT_ATOMS: atom_id res chain seq x y z
N ARG A 1 3.05 14.26 -5.98
CA ARG A 1 3.45 13.35 -7.10
C ARG A 1 4.85 13.68 -7.63
N GLU A 2 5.10 14.90 -8.12
CA GLU A 2 6.41 15.33 -8.65
C GLU A 2 7.57 15.06 -7.67
N LEU A 3 7.37 15.37 -6.38
CA LEU A 3 8.34 15.08 -5.33
C LEU A 3 8.70 13.59 -5.20
N LEU A 4 7.75 12.68 -5.42
CA LEU A 4 8.01 11.24 -5.36
C LEU A 4 8.70 10.74 -6.62
N GLN A 5 8.42 11.33 -7.78
CA GLN A 5 9.07 11.00 -9.04
C GLN A 5 10.53 11.44 -9.06
N GLN A 6 10.83 12.63 -8.51
CA GLN A 6 12.17 13.20 -8.45
C GLN A 6 13.00 12.67 -7.26
N SER A 7 12.36 11.92 -6.36
CA SER A 7 13.03 11.39 -5.18
C SER A 7 14.07 10.33 -5.56
N PRO A 8 15.30 10.41 -5.00
CA PRO A 8 16.35 9.42 -5.25
C PRO A 8 16.13 8.09 -4.49
N VAL A 9 15.11 8.03 -3.61
CA VAL A 9 14.81 6.86 -2.77
C VAL A 9 14.31 5.71 -3.65
N GLN A 10 15.09 4.63 -3.72
CA GLN A 10 14.85 3.46 -4.59
C GLN A 10 13.59 2.67 -4.24
N GLN A 11 13.22 2.59 -2.96
CA GLN A 11 12.03 1.87 -2.50
C GLN A 11 11.09 2.83 -1.78
N GLN A 12 9.88 3.01 -2.32
CA GLN A 12 8.93 4.00 -1.81
C GLN A 12 7.57 3.36 -1.58
N ILE A 13 7.07 3.49 -0.36
CA ILE A 13 5.70 3.12 -0.03
C ILE A 13 4.95 4.35 0.49
N VAL A 14 3.73 4.54 0.01
CA VAL A 14 2.86 5.64 0.41
C VAL A 14 1.52 5.07 0.85
N TRP A 15 1.16 5.33 2.10
CA TRP A 15 -0.13 4.98 2.68
C TRP A 15 -0.93 6.25 2.95
N ILE A 16 -2.19 6.25 2.52
CA ILE A 16 -3.09 7.39 2.75
C ILE A 16 -4.38 6.87 3.36
N ASP A 17 -4.54 7.10 4.65
CA ASP A 17 -5.79 6.85 5.35
C ASP A 17 -6.51 8.17 5.60
N ALA A 18 -7.34 8.59 4.64
CA ALA A 18 -8.05 9.87 4.73
C ALA A 18 -9.36 9.86 3.95
N CYS A 19 -10.33 10.65 4.40
CA CYS A 19 -11.52 10.98 3.63
C CYS A 19 -11.10 11.75 2.36
N HIS A 20 -11.51 11.30 1.18
CA HIS A 20 -11.09 11.81 -0.14
C HIS A 20 -9.66 11.44 -0.58
N SER A 21 -9.02 10.47 0.07
CA SER A 21 -7.66 10.01 -0.29
C SER A 21 -7.50 9.55 -1.75
N GLY A 22 -8.60 9.13 -2.39
CA GLY A 22 -8.56 8.76 -3.80
C GLY A 22 -8.45 9.94 -4.77
N GLU A 23 -8.87 11.17 -4.42
CA GLU A 23 -8.67 12.33 -5.30
C GLU A 23 -7.19 12.74 -5.35
N LEU A 24 -6.47 12.51 -4.25
CA LEU A 24 -5.03 12.80 -4.14
C LEU A 24 -4.20 11.91 -5.07
N PHE A 25 -4.69 10.71 -5.40
CA PHE A 25 -4.09 9.79 -6.34
C PHE A 25 -5.10 9.42 -7.42
N ASN A 26 -5.08 10.16 -8.53
CA ASN A 26 -5.68 9.64 -9.76
C ASN A 26 -4.84 8.43 -10.21
N PHE A 27 -5.23 7.25 -9.70
CA PHE A 27 -4.53 5.98 -9.88
C PHE A 27 -4.32 5.68 -11.36
N THR A 28 -5.29 5.93 -12.23
CA THR A 28 -5.12 5.74 -13.68
C THR A 28 -3.92 6.48 -14.26
N GLN A 29 -3.65 7.71 -13.82
CA GLN A 29 -2.43 8.45 -14.20
C GLN A 29 -1.17 8.01 -13.44
N THR A 30 -1.33 7.46 -12.23
CA THR A 30 -0.23 6.93 -11.42
C THR A 30 0.26 5.61 -12.03
N ALA A 31 -0.63 4.73 -12.48
CA ALA A 31 -0.31 3.54 -13.25
C ALA A 31 0.41 3.86 -14.57
N GLU A 32 0.04 4.95 -15.25
CA GLU A 32 0.76 5.41 -16.44
C GLU A 32 2.18 5.88 -16.12
N VAL A 33 2.37 6.59 -15.00
CA VAL A 33 3.71 7.00 -14.53
C VAL A 33 4.56 5.82 -14.14
N LEU A 34 3.99 4.84 -13.43
CA LEU A 34 4.67 3.63 -13.02
C LEU A 34 5.12 2.76 -14.22
N LYS A 35 4.56 3.01 -15.41
CA LYS A 35 4.95 2.35 -16.67
C LYS A 35 6.03 3.08 -17.47
N THR A 36 6.45 4.28 -17.06
CA THR A 36 7.52 5.02 -17.75
C THR A 36 8.89 4.45 -17.40
N SER A 37 9.80 4.38 -18.39
CA SER A 37 11.09 3.69 -18.26
C SER A 37 12.02 4.25 -17.18
N GLU A 38 11.90 5.52 -16.83
CA GLU A 38 12.66 6.17 -15.75
C GLU A 38 12.15 5.80 -14.35
N VAL A 39 10.89 5.36 -14.24
CA VAL A 39 10.25 4.95 -12.98
C VAL A 39 10.39 3.45 -12.73
N LEU A 40 10.67 2.65 -13.76
CA LEU A 40 10.90 1.21 -13.63
C LEU A 40 12.15 0.85 -12.81
N ASP A 41 13.04 1.81 -12.54
CA ASP A 41 14.23 1.61 -11.72
C ASP A 41 13.93 1.74 -10.21
N HIS A 42 12.70 2.08 -9.82
CA HIS A 42 12.28 2.26 -8.43
C HIS A 42 11.17 1.28 -8.05
N ASP A 43 11.29 0.66 -6.88
CA ASP A 43 10.24 -0.16 -6.28
C ASP A 43 9.22 0.76 -5.62
N ARG A 44 7.95 0.72 -6.05
CA ARG A 44 6.92 1.64 -5.57
C ARG A 44 5.64 0.92 -5.18
N CYS A 45 5.05 1.32 -4.07
CA CYS A 45 3.71 0.89 -3.66
C CYS A 45 2.89 2.07 -3.14
N PHE A 46 1.71 2.28 -3.70
CA PHE A 46 0.74 3.28 -3.28
C PHE A 46 -0.50 2.58 -2.76
N ILE A 47 -1.00 2.99 -1.59
CA ILE A 47 -2.22 2.46 -1.01
C ILE A 47 -3.06 3.60 -0.42
N SER A 48 -4.35 3.60 -0.72
CA SER A 48 -5.34 4.56 -0.23
C SER A 48 -6.53 3.86 0.41
N SER A 49 -7.09 4.43 1.48
CA SER A 49 -8.26 3.88 2.18
C SER A 49 -9.60 4.09 1.48
N ALA A 50 -9.65 4.91 0.42
CA ALA A 50 -10.85 5.17 -0.37
C ALA A 50 -10.56 5.47 -1.85
N ARG A 51 -11.61 5.33 -2.67
CA ARG A 51 -11.65 5.76 -4.07
C ARG A 51 -11.87 7.27 -4.21
N PRO A 52 -11.51 7.88 -5.37
CA PRO A 52 -11.63 9.32 -5.56
C PRO A 52 -13.04 9.87 -5.35
N PHE A 53 -14.07 9.10 -5.71
CA PHE A 53 -15.47 9.52 -5.66
C PHE A 53 -16.22 9.06 -4.41
N GLU A 54 -15.55 8.42 -3.45
CA GLU A 54 -16.18 7.86 -2.25
C GLU A 54 -15.73 8.62 -1.01
N LYS A 55 -16.69 9.04 -0.18
CA LYS A 55 -16.37 9.45 1.20
C LYS A 55 -15.95 8.20 1.98
N ALA A 56 -14.77 8.24 2.60
CA ALA A 56 -14.43 7.28 3.63
C ALA A 56 -15.35 7.56 4.83
N TYR A 57 -16.28 6.65 5.10
CA TYR A 57 -17.23 6.83 6.21
C TYR A 57 -16.65 6.34 7.53
N ALA A 58 -15.65 5.44 7.46
CA ALA A 58 -14.98 4.91 8.62
C ALA A 58 -13.50 5.29 8.57
N GLU A 59 -13.07 6.00 9.62
CA GLU A 59 -11.69 6.41 9.84
C GLU A 59 -10.83 5.23 10.30
N GLY A 60 -9.57 5.20 9.89
CA GLY A 60 -8.59 4.24 10.40
C GLY A 60 -8.69 2.82 9.82
N ILE A 61 -9.49 2.58 8.78
CA ILE A 61 -9.62 1.24 8.19
C ILE A 61 -8.27 0.77 7.59
N LEU A 62 -7.51 1.66 6.93
CA LEU A 62 -6.20 1.29 6.41
C LEU A 62 -5.19 1.15 7.55
N THR A 63 -5.23 2.02 8.56
CA THR A 63 -4.40 1.85 9.76
C THR A 63 -4.64 0.50 10.44
N ASN A 64 -5.89 0.09 10.63
CA ASN A 64 -6.23 -1.20 11.22
C ASN A 64 -5.73 -2.37 10.36
N ALA A 65 -5.90 -2.28 9.04
CA ALA A 65 -5.35 -3.26 8.11
C ALA A 65 -3.82 -3.40 8.23
N LEU A 66 -3.10 -2.27 8.34
CA LEU A 66 -1.65 -2.25 8.55
C LEU A 66 -1.27 -2.91 9.87
N LEU A 67 -1.96 -2.61 10.97
CA LEU A 67 -1.70 -3.20 12.29
C LEU A 67 -1.89 -4.72 12.28
N GLU A 68 -2.89 -5.24 11.57
CA GLU A 68 -3.12 -6.68 11.45
C GLU A 68 -2.11 -7.39 10.55
N THR A 69 -1.74 -6.75 9.44
CA THR A 69 -0.88 -7.37 8.42
C THR A 69 0.60 -7.29 8.74
N LEU A 70 1.06 -6.20 9.35
CA LEU A 70 2.46 -5.99 9.74
C LEU A 70 2.82 -6.68 11.05
N ASP A 71 1.84 -7.20 11.79
CA ASP A 71 2.08 -8.03 12.96
C ASP A 71 2.59 -9.41 12.54
N TYR A 72 3.92 -9.53 12.42
CA TYR A 72 4.60 -10.75 12.05
C TYR A 72 4.31 -11.93 13.00
N SER A 73 3.90 -11.68 14.25
CA SER A 73 3.52 -12.76 15.18
C SER A 73 2.24 -13.47 14.76
N LYS A 74 1.42 -12.82 13.92
CA LYS A 74 0.19 -13.34 13.35
C LYS A 74 0.37 -13.87 11.92
N GLN A 75 1.57 -13.73 11.34
CA GLN A 75 1.86 -14.15 9.96
C GLN A 75 2.67 -15.45 9.96
N LEU A 76 2.35 -16.35 9.03
CA LEU A 76 3.13 -17.56 8.77
C LEU A 76 4.51 -17.26 8.16
N ASN A 77 4.62 -16.14 7.43
CA ASN A 77 5.86 -15.68 6.83
C ASN A 77 6.58 -14.69 7.76
N LEU A 78 7.88 -14.91 7.94
CA LEU A 78 8.77 -14.04 8.71
C LEU A 78 9.00 -12.67 8.04
N TRP A 79 8.60 -12.54 6.78
CA TRP A 79 8.78 -11.36 5.95
C TRP A 79 7.44 -10.95 5.38
N VAL A 80 6.90 -9.82 5.85
CA VAL A 80 5.73 -9.18 5.26
C VAL A 80 6.24 -8.15 4.25
N ASN A 81 5.73 -8.23 3.03
CA ASN A 81 6.00 -7.26 1.97
C ASN A 81 4.72 -6.54 1.53
N ASN A 82 4.87 -5.54 0.67
CA ASN A 82 3.74 -4.82 0.07
C ASN A 82 2.75 -5.73 -0.67
N ASP A 83 3.20 -6.84 -1.27
CA ASP A 83 2.31 -7.78 -1.96
C ASP A 83 1.39 -8.49 -0.97
N THR A 84 1.93 -8.94 0.16
CA THR A 84 1.18 -9.58 1.25
C THR A 84 0.11 -8.64 1.80
N LEU A 85 0.48 -7.38 2.03
CA LEU A 85 -0.44 -6.34 2.43
C LEU A 85 -1.55 -6.14 1.38
N VAL A 86 -1.20 -6.03 0.10
CA VAL A 86 -2.20 -5.85 -0.98
C VAL A 86 -3.12 -7.07 -1.12
N GLU A 87 -2.62 -8.29 -0.98
CA GLU A 87 -3.44 -9.50 -0.97
C GLU A 87 -4.43 -9.52 0.20
N TRP A 88 -4.02 -9.05 1.38
CA TRP A 88 -4.94 -8.87 2.49
C TRP A 88 -6.02 -7.82 2.18
N LEU A 89 -5.62 -6.67 1.63
CA LEU A 89 -6.53 -5.58 1.28
C LEU A 89 -7.53 -5.99 0.18
N LYS A 90 -7.12 -6.84 -0.77
CA LYS A 90 -8.01 -7.46 -1.76
C LYS A 90 -9.12 -8.27 -1.08
N LYS A 91 -8.76 -9.16 -0.16
CA LYS A 91 -9.73 -9.95 0.60
C LYS A 91 -10.64 -9.08 1.47
N ALA A 92 -10.11 -8.00 2.05
CA ALA A 92 -10.91 -7.04 2.80
C ALA A 92 -11.92 -6.32 1.90
N ASN A 93 -11.52 -5.91 0.69
CA ASN A 93 -12.39 -5.31 -0.31
C ASN A 93 -13.53 -6.23 -0.76
N GLU A 94 -13.29 -7.54 -0.87
CA GLU A 94 -14.33 -8.54 -1.21
C GLU A 94 -15.39 -8.67 -0.11
N LYS A 95 -14.98 -8.52 1.16
CA LYS A 95 -15.86 -8.65 2.34
C LYS A 95 -16.53 -7.34 2.76
N ALA A 96 -16.09 -6.21 2.20
CA ALA A 96 -16.56 -4.89 2.62
C ALA A 96 -18.05 -4.68 2.27
N LEU A 97 -18.85 -4.42 3.31
CA LEU A 97 -20.30 -4.20 3.18
C LEU A 97 -20.66 -2.79 2.70
N GLY A 98 -19.79 -1.80 2.93
CA GLY A 98 -19.97 -0.41 2.50
C GLY A 98 -19.49 -0.16 1.07
N ALA A 99 -19.52 1.09 0.61
CA ALA A 99 -18.96 1.48 -0.69
C ALA A 99 -17.43 1.60 -0.66
N GLN A 100 -16.85 1.99 0.48
CA GLN A 100 -15.42 2.24 0.63
C GLN A 100 -14.57 1.03 0.22
N ARG A 101 -13.64 1.25 -0.70
CA ARG A 101 -12.66 0.25 -1.14
C ARG A 101 -11.25 0.81 -1.08
N PHE A 102 -10.32 -0.02 -0.61
CA PHE A 102 -8.90 0.26 -0.74
C PHE A 102 -8.52 0.36 -2.22
N GLN A 103 -7.63 1.29 -2.54
CA GLN A 103 -6.98 1.38 -3.84
C GLN A 103 -5.49 1.13 -3.66
N TYR A 104 -4.88 0.46 -4.64
CA TYR A 104 -3.47 0.12 -4.57
C TYR A 104 -2.84 0.08 -5.96
N GLU A 105 -1.58 0.49 -6.03
CA GLU A 105 -0.74 0.39 -7.23
C GLU A 105 0.68 0.04 -6.85
N GLN A 106 1.32 -0.79 -7.67
CA GLN A 106 2.64 -1.34 -7.40
C GLN A 106 3.47 -1.39 -8.69
N ALA A 107 4.78 -1.16 -8.55
CA ALA A 107 5.75 -1.31 -9.62
C ALA A 107 7.11 -1.74 -9.05
N GLY A 108 7.93 -2.40 -9.87
CA GLY A 108 9.23 -2.91 -9.46
C GLY A 108 9.12 -4.20 -8.66
N LYS A 109 10.08 -4.42 -7.77
CA LYS A 109 10.18 -5.60 -6.90
C LYS A 109 9.39 -5.40 -5.60
N PRO A 110 9.07 -6.49 -4.89
CA PRO A 110 8.41 -6.39 -3.60
C PRO A 110 9.29 -5.67 -2.56
N ILE A 111 8.69 -4.71 -1.87
CA ILE A 111 9.27 -3.94 -0.76
C ILE A 111 8.96 -4.67 0.54
N ILE A 112 10.01 -5.03 1.28
CA ILE A 112 9.90 -5.61 2.62
C ILE A 112 9.42 -4.54 3.62
N LEU A 113 8.39 -4.86 4.40
CA LEU A 113 7.75 -3.94 5.35
C LEU A 113 8.00 -4.31 6.82
N THR A 114 8.41 -5.54 7.08
CA THR A 114 8.79 -5.99 8.43
C THR A 114 10.24 -6.44 8.43
N ASN A 115 10.94 -6.19 9.54
CA ASN A 115 12.21 -6.86 9.79
C ASN A 115 11.96 -8.37 9.90
N GLN A 116 12.96 -9.20 9.61
CA GLN A 116 12.92 -10.61 9.99
C GLN A 116 12.56 -10.69 11.47
N ALA A 117 11.47 -11.40 11.81
CA ALA A 117 11.18 -11.69 13.21
C ALA A 117 12.44 -12.31 13.83
N PHE A 118 12.99 -11.62 14.84
CA PHE A 118 14.33 -11.82 15.39
C PHE A 118 14.93 -13.21 15.16
N GLU A 119 16.13 -13.24 14.56
CA GLU A 119 17.18 -14.19 14.94
C GLU A 119 17.56 -13.94 16.41
N ASN A 120 16.65 -14.19 17.36
CA ASN A 120 17.02 -14.31 18.76
C ASN A 120 17.50 -15.75 18.99
N LYS A 121 18.68 -16.03 18.43
CA LYS A 121 19.62 -16.96 19.03
C LYS A 121 20.69 -16.14 19.75
N ILE A 122 20.43 -15.76 20.99
CA ILE A 122 21.46 -15.61 22.03
C ILE A 122 20.90 -16.22 23.30
#